data_AF-A0A965F1N8-F1
#
_entry.id   AF-A0A965F1N8-F1
#
_cell.length_a   1.000
_cell.length_b   1.000
_cell.length_c   1.000
_cell.angle_alpha   90.00
_cell.angle_beta   90.00
_cell.angle_gamma   90.00
#
_symmetry.space_group_name_H-M   'P 1'
#
loop_
_entity.id
_entity.type
_entity.pdbx_description
1 polymer ?
#
loop_
_entity_poly.entity_id
_entity_poly.type
_entity_poly.pdbx_seq_one_letter_code
_entity_poly.pdbx_strand_id
1 'polypeptide(L)'
;MESTPTKANVLYPDSNATYWTTPYVATPGMTITVTGKYPTARFFSVNTYSSNAQSFTRNGVPSALSDFEIAPTVAGQNGWQTPGAPNGGAYTVTLRNAVKPGMGNVIPLSPETPTAPLIKGLPPTTGFVMVRVYLPQGGNPDNASVVPLPTLTIRRPGMATRVLSPCKNAQQTPSKASGVVKRGIGVIANALLGG
;
A
#
# COMPACT_ATOMS: atom_id res chain seq x y z
N MET A 1 0.90 -5.40 -6.59
CA MET A 1 2.09 -6.16 -7.02
C MET A 1 3.05 -6.25 -5.85
N GLU A 2 3.63 -7.42 -5.60
CA GLU A 2 4.58 -7.64 -4.51
C GLU A 2 5.93 -7.00 -4.87
N SER A 3 6.50 -6.21 -3.96
CA SER A 3 7.78 -5.52 -4.14
C SER A 3 8.73 -5.97 -3.04
N THR A 4 9.45 -7.05 -3.28
CA THR A 4 10.49 -7.57 -2.38
C THR A 4 11.87 -7.17 -2.89
N PRO A 5 12.93 -7.16 -2.06
CA PRO A 5 14.31 -6.91 -2.48
C PRO A 5 14.78 -7.75 -3.69
N THR A 6 14.16 -8.91 -3.92
CA THR A 6 14.50 -9.84 -5.00
C THR A 6 13.55 -9.79 -6.20
N LYS A 7 12.37 -9.16 -6.12
CA LYS A 7 11.34 -9.23 -7.18
C LYS A 7 11.03 -7.90 -7.89
N ALA A 8 11.01 -6.77 -7.19
CA ALA A 8 10.76 -5.45 -7.79
C ALA A 8 10.94 -4.29 -6.78
N ASN A 9 12.11 -4.14 -6.19
CA ASN A 9 12.39 -3.06 -5.23
C ASN A 9 13.10 -1.89 -5.92
N VAL A 10 12.34 -0.90 -6.41
CA VAL A 10 12.88 0.18 -7.24
C VAL A 10 13.57 1.30 -6.43
N LEU A 11 13.44 1.35 -5.08
CA LEU A 11 14.07 2.45 -4.33
C LEU A 11 14.79 2.12 -3.01
N TYR A 12 14.51 1.06 -2.23
CA TYR A 12 15.23 0.83 -0.95
C TYR A 12 15.22 -0.65 -0.50
N PRO A 13 16.32 -1.43 -0.70
CA PRO A 13 16.41 -2.81 -0.24
C PRO A 13 16.78 -2.89 1.25
N ASP A 14 15.77 -3.02 2.10
CA ASP A 14 15.94 -3.66 3.42
C ASP A 14 15.61 -5.15 3.25
N SER A 15 16.54 -6.02 3.61
CA SER A 15 16.42 -7.48 3.49
C SER A 15 15.32 -8.07 4.39
N ASN A 16 14.85 -7.33 5.38
CA ASN A 16 13.81 -7.75 6.32
C ASN A 16 12.52 -6.92 6.21
N ALA A 17 12.25 -6.34 5.03
CA ALA A 17 11.03 -5.60 4.78
C ALA A 17 10.23 -6.18 3.60
N THR A 18 8.90 -6.22 3.77
CA THR A 18 7.97 -6.48 2.67
C THR A 18 7.16 -5.24 2.36
N TYR A 19 7.05 -4.99 1.06
CA TYR A 19 6.26 -3.90 0.52
C TYR A 19 5.22 -4.42 -0.46
N TRP A 20 3.99 -3.96 -0.29
CA TRP A 20 2.95 -4.14 -1.29
C TRP A 20 2.57 -2.80 -1.87
N THR A 21 2.80 -2.67 -3.17
CA THR A 21 2.55 -1.43 -3.89
C THR A 21 1.45 -1.65 -4.91
N THR A 22 0.50 -0.72 -4.96
CA THR A 22 -0.54 -0.69 -6.00
C THR A 22 -0.63 0.73 -6.56
N PRO A 23 -0.33 0.95 -7.86
CA PRO A 23 -0.54 2.24 -8.48
C PRO A 23 -2.03 2.51 -8.69
N TYR A 24 -2.41 3.77 -8.69
CA TYR A 24 -3.75 4.25 -9.03
C TYR A 24 -3.67 5.63 -9.68
N VAL A 25 -4.71 6.01 -10.42
CA VAL A 25 -4.91 7.39 -10.91
C VAL A 25 -5.98 8.02 -10.03
N ALA A 26 -5.62 9.05 -9.29
CA ALA A 26 -6.56 9.79 -8.46
C ALA A 26 -7.58 10.51 -9.35
N THR A 27 -8.85 10.43 -8.99
CA THR A 27 -9.95 11.13 -9.67
C THR A 27 -10.86 11.78 -8.64
N PRO A 28 -11.58 12.86 -8.97
CA PRO A 28 -12.52 13.49 -8.05
C PRO A 28 -13.55 12.49 -7.49
N GLY A 29 -13.79 12.55 -6.18
CA GLY A 29 -14.73 11.66 -5.48
C GLY A 29 -14.27 10.21 -5.33
N MET A 30 -13.09 9.84 -5.82
CA MET A 30 -12.53 8.49 -5.65
C MET A 30 -12.23 8.19 -4.18
N THR A 31 -12.42 6.92 -3.80
CA THR A 31 -11.99 6.38 -2.52
C THR A 31 -11.31 5.03 -2.72
N ILE A 32 -10.22 4.80 -1.99
CA ILE A 32 -9.60 3.47 -1.86
C ILE A 32 -9.70 3.04 -0.41
N THR A 33 -10.23 1.85 -0.15
CA THR A 33 -10.26 1.26 1.19
C THR A 33 -9.23 0.13 1.25
N VAL A 34 -8.30 0.21 2.17
CA VAL A 34 -7.29 -0.82 2.46
C VAL A 34 -7.74 -1.57 3.70
N THR A 35 -7.98 -2.87 3.57
CA THR A 35 -8.40 -3.74 4.66
C THR A 35 -7.39 -4.87 4.85
N GLY A 36 -7.14 -5.25 6.10
CA GLY A 36 -6.18 -6.29 6.40
C GLY A 36 -6.15 -6.66 7.88
N LYS A 37 -5.12 -7.42 8.26
CA LYS A 37 -4.83 -7.78 9.64
C LYS A 37 -3.48 -7.18 10.04
N TYR A 38 -3.37 -6.72 11.28
CA TYR A 38 -2.11 -6.29 11.85
C TYR A 38 -1.10 -7.44 11.77
N PRO A 39 0.08 -7.20 11.16
CA PRO A 39 1.14 -8.19 11.21
C PRO A 39 1.72 -8.24 12.63
N THR A 40 2.39 -9.33 12.98
CA THR A 40 3.28 -9.31 14.14
C THR A 40 4.66 -8.88 13.65
N ALA A 41 5.03 -7.63 13.85
CA ALA A 41 6.25 -7.05 13.29
C ALA A 41 6.80 -5.92 14.18
N ARG A 42 8.03 -5.50 13.93
CA ARG A 42 8.60 -4.35 14.64
C ARG A 42 7.97 -3.03 14.24
N PHE A 43 7.57 -2.92 12.97
CA PHE A 43 6.92 -1.73 12.41
C PHE A 43 5.98 -2.07 11.25
N PHE A 44 4.87 -1.36 11.16
CA PHE A 44 3.90 -1.44 10.06
C PHE A 44 3.37 -0.05 9.68
N SER A 45 3.08 0.15 8.39
CA SER A 45 2.44 1.39 7.92
C SER A 45 1.60 1.20 6.65
N VAL A 46 0.63 2.10 6.47
CA VAL A 46 -0.11 2.32 5.23
C VAL A 46 0.21 3.73 4.73
N ASN A 47 0.77 3.82 3.55
CA ASN A 47 1.21 5.06 2.93
C ASN A 47 0.53 5.27 1.59
N THR A 48 0.45 6.52 1.19
CA THR A 48 0.33 6.88 -0.21
C THR A 48 1.42 7.85 -0.65
N TYR A 49 1.84 7.68 -1.89
CA TYR A 49 2.90 8.43 -2.54
C TYR A 49 2.36 9.14 -3.77
N SER A 50 2.87 10.34 -4.04
CA SER A 50 2.64 11.04 -5.31
C SER A 50 3.38 10.39 -6.47
N SER A 51 3.13 10.84 -7.70
CA SER A 51 3.73 10.26 -8.91
C SER A 51 5.27 10.36 -8.96
N ASN A 52 5.87 11.21 -8.13
CA ASN A 52 7.32 11.33 -7.89
C ASN A 52 7.85 10.40 -6.78
N ALA A 53 7.01 9.46 -6.30
CA ALA A 53 7.29 8.55 -5.20
C ALA A 53 7.69 9.22 -3.87
N GLN A 54 7.28 10.48 -3.66
CA GLN A 54 7.49 11.21 -2.41
C GLN A 54 6.26 11.21 -1.51
N SER A 55 6.49 11.24 -0.21
CA SER A 55 5.44 11.51 0.77
C SER A 55 4.96 12.95 0.59
N PHE A 56 3.71 13.22 0.95
CA PHE A 56 3.14 14.55 0.87
C PHE A 56 2.18 14.79 2.03
N THR A 57 1.70 16.02 2.16
CA THR A 57 0.66 16.40 3.11
C THR A 57 -0.46 17.09 2.35
N ARG A 58 -1.71 16.87 2.76
CA ARG A 58 -2.86 17.58 2.22
C ARG A 58 -3.77 18.04 3.34
N ASN A 59 -4.10 19.34 3.37
CA ASN A 59 -4.90 19.96 4.43
C ASN A 59 -4.37 19.64 5.84
N GLY A 60 -3.05 19.60 6.02
CA GLY A 60 -2.42 19.23 7.29
C GLY A 60 -2.47 17.74 7.65
N VAL A 61 -2.96 16.86 6.77
CA VAL A 61 -2.97 15.40 6.96
C VAL A 61 -1.80 14.76 6.18
N PRO A 62 -0.87 14.07 6.85
CA PRO A 62 0.20 13.33 6.19
C PRO A 62 -0.34 12.22 5.28
N SER A 63 0.41 11.88 4.23
CA SER A 63 0.07 10.78 3.31
C SER A 63 0.42 9.39 3.87
N ALA A 64 0.42 9.22 5.19
CA ALA A 64 0.82 7.98 5.86
C ALA A 64 0.14 7.84 7.22
N LEU A 65 -0.07 6.59 7.63
CA LEU A 65 -0.36 6.19 9.00
C LEU A 65 0.54 5.02 9.38
N SER A 66 1.14 5.12 10.56
CA SER A 66 1.97 4.09 11.18
C SER A 66 1.14 3.23 12.13
N ASP A 67 1.67 2.07 12.49
CA ASP A 67 1.03 1.08 13.34
C ASP A 67 0.29 1.62 14.57
N PHE A 68 0.93 2.46 15.39
CA PHE A 68 0.33 3.05 16.59
C PHE A 68 -0.74 4.11 16.30
N GLU A 69 -0.82 4.62 15.07
CA GLU A 69 -1.79 5.65 14.63
C GLU A 69 -3.08 5.03 14.08
N ILE A 70 -3.03 3.76 13.65
CA ILE A 70 -4.18 3.09 13.02
C ILE A 70 -5.04 2.46 14.12
N ALA A 71 -6.28 2.91 14.25
CA ALA A 71 -7.25 2.28 15.14
C ALA A 71 -7.66 0.90 14.59
N PRO A 72 -7.72 -0.16 15.42
CA PRO A 72 -8.23 -1.45 15.00
C PRO A 72 -9.74 -1.38 14.72
N THR A 73 -10.25 -2.26 13.86
CA THR A 73 -11.69 -2.40 13.60
C THR A 73 -12.47 -2.75 14.88
N VAL A 74 -11.85 -3.55 15.76
CA VAL A 74 -12.35 -3.85 17.10
C VAL A 74 -11.37 -3.27 18.11
N ALA A 75 -11.86 -2.44 19.04
CA ALA A 75 -11.03 -1.80 20.06
C ALA A 75 -10.18 -2.82 20.85
N GLY A 76 -8.94 -2.44 21.17
CA GLY A 76 -8.01 -3.29 21.92
C GLY A 76 -7.32 -4.40 21.11
N GLN A 77 -7.48 -4.44 19.78
CA GLN A 77 -6.83 -5.44 18.91
C GLN A 77 -5.63 -4.90 18.11
N ASN A 78 -5.05 -3.78 18.53
CA ASN A 78 -3.80 -3.26 17.99
C ASN A 78 -2.72 -3.33 19.08
N GLY A 79 -1.73 -4.21 18.92
CA GLY A 79 -0.64 -4.43 19.87
C GLY A 79 0.29 -3.23 20.08
N TRP A 80 0.34 -2.29 19.14
CA TRP A 80 1.11 -1.05 19.27
C TRP A 80 0.38 0.01 20.10
N GLN A 81 -0.94 -0.10 20.25
CA GLN A 81 -1.78 0.78 21.08
C GLN A 81 -2.13 0.15 22.42
N THR A 82 -2.21 -1.18 22.48
CA THR A 82 -2.66 -1.94 23.65
C THR A 82 -1.68 -3.07 23.93
N PRO A 83 -0.85 -2.95 24.98
CA PRO A 83 0.06 -4.02 25.39
C PRO A 83 -0.70 -5.34 25.63
N GLY A 84 -0.18 -6.43 25.08
CA GLY A 84 -0.79 -7.76 25.22
C GLY A 84 -2.01 -8.02 24.34
N ALA A 85 -2.40 -7.09 23.46
CA ALA A 85 -3.45 -7.35 22.47
C ALA A 85 -3.11 -8.57 21.60
N PRO A 86 -4.11 -9.38 21.22
CA PRO A 86 -3.89 -10.53 20.36
C PRO A 86 -3.38 -10.10 18.98
N ASN A 87 -2.46 -10.89 18.42
CA ASN A 87 -1.97 -10.70 17.07
C ASN A 87 -3.09 -10.87 16.04
N GLY A 88 -2.99 -10.15 14.91
CA GLY A 88 -3.88 -10.35 13.77
C GLY A 88 -5.24 -9.65 13.85
N GLY A 89 -5.40 -8.66 14.74
CA GLY A 89 -6.56 -7.77 14.74
C GLY A 89 -6.79 -7.12 13.37
N ALA A 90 -8.05 -6.86 13.02
CA ALA A 90 -8.36 -6.26 11.72
C ALA A 90 -8.15 -4.74 11.72
N TYR A 91 -7.79 -4.18 10.56
CA TYR A 91 -7.75 -2.74 10.33
C TYR A 91 -8.45 -2.37 9.03
N THR A 92 -8.84 -1.10 8.94
CA THR A 92 -9.34 -0.48 7.71
C THR A 92 -8.80 0.95 7.61
N VAL A 93 -8.13 1.29 6.51
CA VAL A 93 -7.64 2.63 6.19
C VAL A 93 -8.30 3.12 4.91
N THR A 94 -8.78 4.36 4.90
CA THR A 94 -9.45 4.96 3.74
C THR A 94 -8.60 6.08 3.14
N LEU A 95 -8.33 5.98 1.85
CA LEU A 95 -7.73 7.04 1.05
C LEU A 95 -8.82 7.82 0.34
N ARG A 96 -8.82 9.14 0.49
CA ARG A 96 -9.79 10.02 -0.20
C ARG A 96 -9.28 11.45 -0.31
N ASN A 97 -9.95 12.26 -1.12
CA ASN A 97 -9.58 13.67 -1.29
C ASN A 97 -10.03 14.57 -0.12
N ALA A 98 -11.23 14.35 0.43
CA ALA A 98 -11.72 15.17 1.53
C ALA A 98 -11.10 14.71 2.86
N VAL A 99 -10.00 15.35 3.27
CA VAL A 99 -9.27 15.05 4.52
C VAL A 99 -9.06 16.32 5.35
N LYS A 100 -9.04 16.14 6.67
CA LYS A 100 -8.69 17.15 7.67
C LYS A 100 -8.06 16.47 8.91
N PRO A 101 -7.29 17.19 9.74
CA PRO A 101 -6.71 16.63 10.95
C PRO A 101 -7.78 16.04 11.88
N GLY A 102 -7.43 14.98 12.62
CA GLY A 102 -8.33 14.27 13.53
C GLY A 102 -9.26 13.24 12.88
N MET A 103 -9.22 13.08 11.55
CA MET A 103 -9.89 11.95 10.89
C MET A 103 -9.09 10.66 11.13
N GLY A 104 -9.58 9.78 12.00
CA GLY A 104 -8.96 8.47 12.25
C GLY A 104 -8.95 7.59 11.01
N ASN A 105 -7.87 6.85 10.80
CA ASN A 105 -7.68 5.89 9.70
C ASN A 105 -7.95 6.45 8.28
N VAL A 106 -7.75 7.76 8.08
CA VAL A 106 -7.94 8.41 6.77
C VAL A 106 -6.67 9.12 6.35
N ILE A 107 -6.20 8.85 5.14
CA ILE A 107 -5.06 9.56 4.51
C ILE A 107 -5.50 10.13 3.14
N PRO A 108 -4.82 11.17 2.61
CA PRO A 108 -5.18 11.73 1.32
C PRO A 108 -4.91 10.75 0.15
N LEU A 109 -5.53 10.98 -1.01
CA LEU A 109 -5.06 10.45 -2.29
C LEU A 109 -3.94 11.36 -2.86
N SER A 110 -3.20 10.86 -3.85
CA SER A 110 -2.16 11.60 -4.57
C SER A 110 -2.64 12.97 -5.06
N PRO A 111 -1.83 14.03 -4.88
CA PRO A 111 -2.14 15.37 -5.36
C PRO A 111 -1.99 15.49 -6.88
N GLU A 112 -2.60 16.51 -7.47
CA GLU A 112 -2.58 16.74 -8.93
C GLU A 112 -1.32 17.45 -9.43
N THR A 113 -0.50 18.02 -8.54
CA THR A 113 0.66 18.87 -8.91
C THR A 113 1.99 18.43 -8.28
N PRO A 114 2.46 17.18 -8.50
CA PRO A 114 3.84 16.82 -8.18
C PRO A 114 4.82 17.56 -9.11
N THR A 115 6.00 17.92 -8.59
CA THR A 115 7.00 18.76 -9.29
C THR A 115 7.65 18.09 -10.50
N ALA A 116 7.76 16.76 -10.51
CA ALA A 116 8.13 15.94 -11.66
C ALA A 116 7.85 14.45 -11.34
N PRO A 117 7.14 13.68 -12.19
CA PRO A 117 6.88 12.27 -11.90
C PRO A 117 8.17 11.44 -11.96
N LEU A 118 8.23 10.37 -11.16
CA LEU A 118 9.36 9.44 -11.10
C LEU A 118 9.56 8.74 -12.46
N ILE A 119 8.46 8.46 -13.15
CA ILE A 119 8.44 7.85 -14.47
C ILE A 119 7.86 8.85 -15.45
N LYS A 120 8.64 9.21 -16.47
CA LYS A 120 8.20 10.12 -17.54
C LYS A 120 6.94 9.57 -18.22
N GLY A 121 5.92 10.41 -18.36
CA GLY A 121 4.65 10.06 -19.01
C GLY A 121 3.56 9.52 -18.07
N LEU A 122 3.83 9.33 -16.78
CA LEU A 122 2.76 9.07 -15.81
C LEU A 122 1.86 10.32 -15.65
N PRO A 123 0.52 10.15 -15.58
CA PRO A 123 -0.37 11.23 -15.17
C PRO A 123 0.09 11.87 -13.85
N PRO A 124 0.03 13.20 -13.70
CA PRO A 124 0.41 13.88 -12.45
C PRO A 124 -0.37 13.35 -11.23
N THR A 125 -1.63 12.96 -11.45
CA THR A 125 -2.54 12.37 -10.46
C THR A 125 -2.27 10.90 -10.15
N THR A 126 -1.22 10.32 -10.74
CA THR A 126 -0.79 8.96 -10.38
C THR A 126 -0.35 8.95 -8.92
N GLY A 127 -0.86 7.99 -8.17
CA GLY A 127 -0.43 7.70 -6.82
C GLY A 127 -0.05 6.24 -6.65
N PHE A 128 0.67 5.96 -5.59
CA PHE A 128 0.96 4.60 -5.16
C PHE A 128 0.41 4.41 -3.75
N VAL A 129 -0.40 3.38 -3.55
CA VAL A 129 -0.69 2.87 -2.19
C VAL A 129 0.43 1.90 -1.85
N MET A 130 1.05 2.08 -0.70
CA MET A 130 2.09 1.18 -0.21
C MET A 130 1.75 0.73 1.20
N VAL A 131 1.78 -0.57 1.42
CA VAL A 131 1.75 -1.14 2.77
C VAL A 131 3.13 -1.71 3.06
N ARG A 132 3.67 -1.35 4.23
CA ARG A 132 5.04 -1.70 4.62
C ARG A 132 5.04 -2.48 5.91
N VAL A 133 5.88 -3.50 5.96
CA VAL A 133 6.11 -4.30 7.16
C VAL A 133 7.61 -4.56 7.30
N TYR A 134 8.15 -4.24 8.47
CA TYR A 134 9.58 -4.42 8.77
C TYR A 134 9.76 -5.37 9.94
N LEU A 135 10.69 -6.32 9.78
CA LEU A 135 11.05 -7.33 10.78
C LEU A 135 9.82 -8.08 11.32
N PRO A 136 9.07 -8.80 10.45
CA PRO A 136 7.96 -9.61 10.92
C PRO A 136 8.46 -10.81 11.76
N GLN A 137 7.72 -11.14 12.80
CA GLN A 137 7.98 -12.33 13.61
C GLN A 137 7.82 -13.59 12.75
N GLY A 138 8.79 -14.51 12.83
CA GLY A 138 8.87 -15.66 11.89
C GLY A 138 9.79 -15.40 10.70
N GLY A 139 10.39 -14.21 10.62
CA GLY A 139 11.60 -13.93 9.83
C GLY A 139 11.32 -13.58 8.38
N ASN A 140 10.85 -14.54 7.58
CA ASN A 140 10.73 -14.34 6.13
C ASN A 140 9.57 -13.37 5.80
N PRO A 141 9.85 -12.12 5.39
CA PRO A 141 8.80 -11.15 5.13
C PRO A 141 8.04 -11.46 3.82
N ASP A 142 8.60 -12.30 2.94
CA ASP A 142 7.95 -12.75 1.71
C ASP A 142 6.97 -13.92 1.96
N ASN A 143 6.90 -14.44 3.20
CA ASN A 143 5.94 -15.47 3.55
C ASN A 143 4.56 -14.86 3.82
N ALA A 144 3.60 -15.14 2.93
CA ALA A 144 2.22 -14.70 3.05
C ALA A 144 1.48 -15.14 4.33
N SER A 145 1.93 -16.23 4.97
CA SER A 145 1.39 -16.68 6.27
C SER A 145 1.88 -15.82 7.43
N VAL A 146 3.02 -15.12 7.23
CA VAL A 146 3.65 -14.23 8.21
C VAL A 146 3.19 -12.79 7.98
N VAL A 147 3.12 -12.37 6.71
CA VAL A 147 2.67 -11.02 6.32
C VAL A 147 1.53 -11.15 5.31
N PRO A 148 0.26 -11.11 5.74
CA PRO A 148 -0.88 -11.27 4.84
C PRO A 148 -1.07 -10.03 3.96
N LEU A 149 -1.31 -10.23 2.66
CA LEU A 149 -1.61 -9.10 1.78
C LEU A 149 -2.94 -8.43 2.17
N PRO A 150 -3.00 -7.08 2.13
CA PRO A 150 -4.25 -6.37 2.28
C PRO A 150 -5.15 -6.56 1.05
N THR A 151 -6.44 -6.37 1.25
CA THR A 151 -7.41 -6.20 0.16
C THR A 151 -7.65 -4.71 -0.09
N LEU A 152 -7.57 -4.29 -1.35
CA LEU A 152 -7.86 -2.92 -1.75
C LEU A 152 -9.22 -2.86 -2.45
N THR A 153 -10.14 -2.04 -1.96
CA THR A 153 -11.42 -1.77 -2.61
C THR A 153 -11.41 -0.37 -3.19
N ILE A 154 -11.55 -0.26 -4.51
CA ILE A 154 -11.53 1.00 -5.25
C ILE A 154 -12.95 1.34 -5.66
N ARG A 155 -13.40 2.54 -5.28
CA ARG A 155 -14.69 3.10 -5.70
C ARG A 155 -14.44 4.45 -6.38
N ARG A 156 -15.04 4.62 -7.56
CA ARG A 156 -15.06 5.89 -8.30
C ARG A 156 -16.52 6.27 -8.58
N PRO A 157 -16.88 7.55 -8.54
CA PRO A 157 -18.22 7.98 -8.91
C PRO A 157 -18.61 7.48 -10.30
N GLY A 158 -19.82 6.96 -10.46
CA GLY A 158 -20.34 6.47 -11.74
C GLY A 158 -19.73 5.15 -12.25
N MET A 159 -18.84 4.50 -11.49
CA MET A 159 -18.24 3.21 -11.87
C MET A 159 -18.59 2.09 -10.89
N ALA A 160 -18.56 0.85 -11.37
CA ALA A 160 -18.63 -0.32 -10.52
C ALA A 160 -17.46 -0.36 -9.53
N THR A 161 -17.73 -0.85 -8.31
CA THR A 161 -16.70 -1.06 -7.30
C THR A 161 -15.74 -2.16 -7.75
N ARG A 162 -14.43 -1.91 -7.65
CA ARG A 162 -13.39 -2.88 -8.00
C ARG A 162 -12.65 -3.34 -6.76
N VAL A 163 -12.73 -4.62 -6.46
CA VAL A 163 -11.95 -5.26 -5.40
C VAL A 163 -10.68 -5.82 -6.02
N LEU A 164 -9.53 -5.37 -5.53
CA LEU A 164 -8.22 -5.93 -5.80
C LEU A 164 -7.85 -6.82 -4.62
N SER A 165 -8.31 -8.06 -4.68
CA SER A 165 -7.88 -9.11 -3.75
C SER A 165 -6.45 -9.56 -4.10
N PRO A 166 -5.70 -10.09 -3.12
CA PRO A 166 -4.40 -10.69 -3.38
C PRO A 166 -4.49 -11.72 -4.51
N CYS A 167 -3.66 -11.63 -5.55
CA CYS A 167 -3.65 -12.64 -6.60
C CYS A 167 -3.19 -13.98 -6.00
N LYS A 168 -3.84 -15.10 -6.32
CA LYS A 168 -3.46 -16.45 -5.85
C LYS A 168 -1.97 -16.79 -6.09
N ASN A 169 -1.35 -16.18 -7.10
CA ASN A 169 0.06 -16.41 -7.48
C ASN A 169 1.01 -15.27 -7.06
N ALA A 170 0.51 -14.15 -6.53
CA ALA A 170 1.36 -13.02 -6.12
C ALA A 170 2.15 -13.27 -4.82
N GLN A 171 1.96 -14.45 -4.22
CA GLN A 171 2.52 -14.87 -2.93
C GLN A 171 3.37 -16.16 -3.05
N GLN A 172 3.63 -16.63 -4.28
CA GLN A 172 4.49 -17.79 -4.48
C GLN A 172 5.96 -17.40 -4.28
N THR A 173 6.68 -18.22 -3.50
CA THR A 173 8.13 -18.14 -3.34
C THR A 173 8.78 -18.21 -4.74
N PRO A 174 9.65 -17.28 -5.12
CA PRO A 174 10.32 -17.36 -6.42
C PRO A 174 11.27 -18.57 -6.38
N SER A 175 10.99 -19.58 -7.20
CA SER A 175 11.98 -20.62 -7.49
C SER A 175 13.17 -19.97 -8.19
N LYS A 176 14.39 -20.34 -7.79
CA LYS A 176 15.67 -19.82 -8.33
C LYS A 176 15.87 -20.05 -9.85
N ALA A 177 14.88 -20.59 -10.56
CA ALA A 177 14.99 -21.05 -11.95
C ALA A 177 14.24 -20.20 -12.98
N SER A 178 13.96 -18.91 -12.75
CA SER A 178 13.29 -18.08 -13.78
C SER A 178 14.12 -16.86 -14.18
N GLY A 179 14.87 -17.01 -15.26
CA GLY A 179 15.62 -15.95 -15.93
C GLY A 179 14.72 -14.97 -16.69
N VAL A 180 13.88 -14.21 -15.99
CA VAL A 180 13.06 -13.14 -16.60
C VAL A 180 13.58 -11.78 -16.15
N VAL A 181 14.76 -11.43 -16.65
CA VAL A 181 15.30 -10.07 -16.57
C VAL A 181 14.79 -9.29 -17.79
N LYS A 182 14.30 -8.06 -17.57
CA LYS A 182 14.06 -6.96 -18.53
C LYS A 182 12.69 -6.71 -19.21
N ARG A 183 11.57 -7.38 -18.89
CA ARG A 183 10.25 -7.02 -19.50
C ARG A 183 9.16 -6.45 -18.58
N GLY A 184 9.40 -6.36 -17.27
CA GLY A 184 8.36 -5.99 -16.29
C GLY A 184 7.93 -4.52 -16.25
N ILE A 185 8.75 -3.58 -16.74
CA ILE A 185 8.44 -2.14 -16.66
C ILE A 185 7.48 -1.69 -17.77
N GLY A 186 7.49 -2.35 -18.94
CA GLY A 186 6.64 -1.96 -20.08
C GLY A 186 5.16 -2.33 -19.93
N VAL A 187 4.82 -3.30 -19.08
CA VAL A 187 3.43 -3.82 -19.00
C VAL A 187 2.53 -2.93 -18.12
N ILE A 188 3.11 -2.21 -17.14
CA ILE A 188 2.34 -1.32 -16.26
C ILE A 188 1.86 -0.07 -17.02
N ALA A 189 2.59 0.38 -18.04
CA ALA A 189 2.20 1.52 -18.87
C ALA A 189 0.92 1.25 -19.69
N ASN A 190 0.73 0.02 -20.20
CA ASN A 190 -0.45 -0.30 -21.01
C ASN A 190 -1.73 -0.56 -20.20
N ALA A 191 -1.63 -0.97 -18.92
CA ALA A 191 -2.81 -1.23 -18.09
C ALA A 191 -3.40 0.03 -17.43
N LEU A 192 -2.69 1.17 -17.49
CA LEU A 192 -3.13 2.47 -16.97
C LEU A 192 -3.66 3.41 -18.06
N LEU A 193 -3.52 3.04 -19.34
CA LEU A 193 -3.90 3.85 -20.51
C LEU A 193 -4.87 3.15 -21.47
N GLY A 194 -5.35 1.95 -21.15
CA GLY A 194 -6.26 1.19 -22.00
C GLY A 194 -7.55 0.78 -21.28
N GLY A 195 -8.67 1.40 -21.66
CA GLY A 195 -10.03 1.06 -21.25
C GLY A 195 -10.83 2.26 -20.78
#